data_AF-S4P1S2-F1
#
_entry.id   AF-S4P1S2-F1
#
_cell.length_a   1.000
_cell.length_b   1.000
_cell.length_c   1.000
_cell.angle_alpha   90.00
_cell.angle_beta   90.00
_cell.angle_gamma   90.00
#
_symmetry.space_group_name_H-M   'P 1'
#
loop_
_entity.id
_entity.type
_entity.pdbx_description
1 polymer ?
#
loop_
_entity_poly.entity_id
_entity_poly.type
_entity_poly.pdbx_seq_one_letter_code
_entity_poly.pdbx_strand_id
1 'polypeptide(L)' 'MPYALAIYGERVFWGDWNTGLIEVSKKSDGTNRKTIHNQLDYISDLKVYHRVRDSLSNQCGVDNGGCSHLCLPLPNN' A
#
# COMPACT_ATOMS: atom_id res chain seq x y z
N MET A 1 -9.14 -12.79 -9.75
CA MET A 1 -9.46 -11.36 -9.58
C MET A 1 -8.55 -10.89 -8.47
N PRO A 2 -7.69 -9.88 -8.69
CA PRO A 2 -6.74 -9.47 -7.66
C PRO A 2 -7.51 -9.06 -6.40
N TYR A 3 -7.15 -9.68 -5.27
CA TYR A 3 -7.83 -9.49 -4.00
C TYR A 3 -7.08 -8.48 -3.12
N ALA A 4 -5.76 -8.40 -3.31
CA ALA A 4 -4.89 -7.47 -2.60
C ALA A 4 -3.99 -6.72 -3.59
N LEU A 5 -3.71 -5.45 -3.32
CA LEU A 5 -2.89 -4.59 -4.18
C LEU A 5 -2.08 -3.60 -3.34
N ALA A 6 -0.83 -3.40 -3.74
CA ALA A 6 0.06 -2.40 -3.14
C ALA A 6 0.86 -1.67 -4.23
N ILE A 7 1.23 -0.42 -3.95
CA ILE A 7 2.05 0.39 -4.86
C ILE A 7 3.27 0.87 -4.11
N TYR A 8 4.43 0.81 -4.76
CA TYR A 8 5.66 1.42 -4.26
C TYR A 8 6.55 1.85 -5.43
N GLY A 9 6.92 3.14 -5.45
CA GLY A 9 7.64 3.74 -6.56
C GLY A 9 6.91 3.57 -7.89
N GLU A 10 7.59 3.02 -8.90
CA GLU A 10 7.06 2.75 -10.25
C GLU A 10 6.43 1.35 -10.41
N ARG A 11 6.17 0.64 -9.31
CA ARG A 11 5.71 -0.74 -9.33
C ARG A 11 4.34 -0.89 -8.68
N VAL A 12 3.49 -1.70 -9.30
CA VAL A 12 2.26 -2.22 -8.73
C VAL A 12 2.46 -3.69 -8.40
N PHE A 13 2.05 -4.09 -7.21
CA PHE A 13 2.08 -5.44 -6.70
C PHE A 13 0.64 -5.88 -6.49
N TRP A 14 0.28 -7.09 -6.92
CA TRP A 14 -1.05 -7.64 -6.63
C TRP A 14 -0.96 -9.11 -6.27
N GLY A 15 -1.89 -9.53 -5.41
CA GLY A 15 -2.11 -10.92 -5.06
C GLY A 15 -3.44 -11.41 -5.63
N ASP A 16 -3.45 -12.58 -6.25
CA ASP A 16 -4.68 -13.24 -6.70
C ASP A 16 -4.89 -14.54 -5.91
N TRP A 17 -5.95 -14.57 -5.10
CA TRP A 17 -6.35 -15.72 -4.30
C TRP A 17 -6.68 -16.98 -5.13
N ASN A 18 -7.01 -16.85 -6.41
CA ASN A 18 -7.33 -17.97 -7.30
C ASN A 18 -6.06 -18.68 -7.77
N THR A 19 -4.96 -17.93 -7.91
CA THR A 19 -3.68 -18.46 -8.41
C THR A 19 -2.68 -18.68 -7.30
N GLY A 20 -2.89 -18.08 -6.13
CA GLY A 20 -1.96 -18.07 -5.01
C GLY A 20 -0.64 -17.37 -5.34
N LEU A 21 -0.66 -16.44 -6.30
CA LEU A 21 0.51 -15.71 -6.77
C LEU A 21 0.51 -14.27 -6.24
N ILE A 22 1.70 -13.78 -5.91
CA ILE A 22 1.99 -12.34 -5.84
C ILE A 22 2.83 -11.98 -7.05
N GLU A 23 2.36 -11.01 -7.80
CA GLU A 23 3.00 -10.53 -9.02
C GLU A 23 3.32 -9.04 -8.91
N VAL A 24 4.26 -8.58 -9.72
CA VAL A 24 4.62 -7.17 -9.82
C VAL A 24 4.80 -6.78 -11.28
N SER A 25 4.39 -5.57 -11.64
CA SER A 25 4.64 -4.95 -12.94
C SER A 25 4.94 -3.45 -12.79
N LYS A 26 5.32 -2.81 -13.89
CA LYS A 26 5.48 -1.36 -13.96
C LYS A 26 4.10 -0.70 -13.97
N LYS A 27 3.85 0.25 -13.06
CA LYS A 27 2.52 0.86 -12.88
C LYS A 27 2.05 1.68 -14.08
N SER A 28 2.99 2.22 -14.88
CA SER A 28 2.69 3.14 -15.98
C SER A 28 2.12 2.45 -17.23
N ASP A 29 2.55 1.22 -17.50
CA ASP A 29 2.29 0.53 -18.77
C ASP A 29 2.08 -0.99 -18.61
N GLY A 30 2.14 -1.52 -17.39
CA GLY A 30 1.96 -2.95 -17.10
C GLY A 30 3.11 -3.85 -17.54
N THR A 31 4.21 -3.29 -18.08
CA THR A 31 5.37 -4.07 -18.55
C THR A 31 6.18 -4.65 -17.38
N ASN A 32 7.13 -5.53 -17.68
CA ASN A 32 8.00 -6.18 -16.69
C ASN A 32 7.22 -6.94 -15.61
N ARG A 33 6.13 -7.59 -16.01
CA ARG A 33 5.34 -8.48 -15.15
C ARG A 33 6.20 -9.67 -14.72
N LYS A 34 6.24 -9.95 -13.43
CA LYS A 34 6.91 -11.13 -12.86
C LYS A 34 6.21 -11.61 -11.59
N THR A 35 6.27 -12.91 -11.35
CA THR A 35 5.88 -13.52 -10.08
C THR A 35 7.00 -13.30 -9.06
N ILE A 36 6.66 -12.85 -7.86
CA ILE A 36 7.60 -12.65 -6.74
C ILE A 36 7.31 -13.57 -5.55
N HIS A 37 6.10 -14.13 -5.48
CA HIS A 37 5.74 -15.17 -4.53
C HIS A 37 4.67 -16.08 -5.15
N ASN A 38 4.65 -17.34 -4.75
CA ASN A 38 3.65 -18.32 -5.18
C ASN A 38 3.19 -19.18 -4.00
N GLN A 39 2.24 -20.09 -4.23
CA GLN A 39 1.76 -21.07 -3.24
C GLN A 39 1.21 -20.43 -1.95
N LEU A 40 0.51 -19.29 -2.10
CA LEU A 40 -0.18 -18.64 -1.00
C LEU A 40 -1.67 -18.96 -1.05
N ASP A 41 -2.20 -19.47 0.05
CA ASP A 41 -3.62 -19.62 0.23
C ASP A 41 -4.22 -18.32 0.77
N TYR A 42 -5.39 -17.94 0.27
CA TYR A 42 -6.23 -16.85 0.83
C TYR A 42 -5.51 -15.51 1.04
N ILE A 43 -4.90 -14.97 -0.03
CA ILE A 43 -4.31 -13.62 0.03
C ILE A 43 -5.42 -12.58 0.28
N SER A 44 -5.39 -11.92 1.45
CA SER A 44 -6.42 -10.97 1.88
C SER A 44 -6.00 -9.51 1.83
N ASP A 45 -4.74 -9.21 2.14
CA ASP A 45 -4.16 -7.86 2.10
C ASP A 45 -2.67 -7.93 1.68
N LEU A 46 -2.17 -6.84 1.10
CA LEU A 46 -0.80 -6.71 0.64
C LEU A 46 -0.27 -5.33 1.00
N LYS A 47 0.88 -5.29 1.68
CA LYS A 47 1.52 -4.04 2.11
C LYS A 47 3.00 -4.07 1.82
N VAL A 48 3.50 -3.00 1.20
CA VAL A 48 4.95 -2.80 1.04
C VAL A 48 5.50 -2.17 2.31
N TYR A 49 6.51 -2.83 2.89
CA TYR A 49 7.28 -2.28 4.00
C TYR A 49 8.59 -1.68 3.47
N HIS A 50 8.81 -0.39 3.74
CA HIS A 50 10.05 0.31 3.46
C HIS A 50 10.49 1.08 4.71
N ARG A 51 11.80 1.09 5.00
CA ARG A 51 12.35 1.70 6.23
C ARG A 51 12.14 3.22 6.28
N VAL A 52 12.28 3.88 5.13
CA VAL A 52 11.94 5.30 4.99
C VAL A 52 10.46 5.36 4.60
N ARG A 53 9.62 5.76 5.54
CA ARG A 53 8.27 6.21 5.22
C ARG A 53 8.33 7.70 4.97
N ASP A 54 7.78 8.16 3.86
CA ASP A 54 7.51 9.57 3.67
C ASP A 54 6.52 10.00 4.77
N SER A 55 7.03 10.59 5.84
CA SER A 55 6.20 11.13 6.90
C SER A 55 5.60 12.43 6.41
N LEU A 56 4.42 12.35 5.79
CA LEU A 56 3.57 13.52 5.61
C LEU A 56 3.19 14.03 7.01
N SER A 57 3.67 15.21 7.36
CA SER A 57 3.26 15.91 8.58
C SER A 57 1.88 16.52 8.38
N ASN A 58 1.05 16.50 9.42
CA ASN A 58 -0.22 17.21 9.46
C ASN A 58 -0.39 17.91 10.81
N GLN A 59 -1.40 18.77 10.92
CA GLN A 59 -1.71 19.51 12.15
C GLN A 59 -1.94 18.62 13.38
N CYS A 60 -2.36 17.37 13.21
CA CYS A 60 -2.55 16.42 14.30
C CYS A 60 -1.22 15.86 14.85
N GLY A 61 -0.11 16.02 14.12
CA GLY A 61 1.22 15.56 14.54
C GLY A 61 1.81 16.37 15.71
N VAL A 62 1.28 17.56 15.97
CA VAL A 62 1.68 18.42 17.10
C VAL A 62 0.50 18.57 18.04
N ASP A 63 0.67 18.17 19.30
CA ASP A 63 -0.33 18.30 20.37
C ASP A 63 -1.74 17.82 20.00
N ASN A 64 -1.85 16.75 19.21
CA ASN A 64 -3.14 16.24 18.69
C ASN A 64 -3.99 17.33 18.00
N GLY A 65 -3.37 18.35 17.41
CA GLY A 65 -4.07 19.52 16.86
C GLY A 65 -4.91 20.30 17.88
N GLY A 66 -4.59 20.20 19.18
CA GLY A 66 -5.36 20.78 20.29
C GLY A 66 -6.65 20.01 20.65
N CYS A 67 -6.86 18.82 20.07
CA CYS A 67 -8.06 18.02 20.32
C CYS A 67 -7.94 17.18 21.59
N SER A 68 -9.04 17.05 22.34
CA SER A 68 -9.07 16.26 23.58
C SER A 68 -9.18 14.74 23.34
N HIS A 69 -9.70 14.30 22.19
CA HIS A 69 -9.95 12.89 21.90
C HIS A 69 -9.41 12.48 20.54
N LEU A 70 -10.04 12.94 19.46
CA LEU A 70 -9.71 12.56 18.08
C LEU A 70 -9.39 13.80 17.26
N CYS A 71 -8.24 13.79 16.59
CA CYS A 71 -7.87 14.77 15.57
C CYS A 71 -8.00 14.13 14.19
N LEU A 72 -8.89 14.67 13.37
CA LEU A 72 -9.15 14.19 12.02
C LEU A 72 -8.61 15.23 11.03
N PRO A 73 -7.57 14.91 10.22
CA PRO A 73 -6.99 15.87 9.29
C PRO A 73 -7.99 16.23 8.19
N LEU A 74 -8.07 17.52 7.86
CA LEU A 74 -8.88 18.02 6.75
C LEU A 74 -7.97 18.29 5.52
N PRO A 75 -8.49 18.19 4.29
CA PRO A 75 -7.67 18.36 3.08
C PRO A 75 -6.98 19.73 2.95
N ASN A 76 -7.49 20.78 3.62
CA ASN A 76 -7.07 22.18 3.44
C ASN A 76 -6.55 22.86 4.72
N ASN A 77 -6.30 22.14 5.81
CA ASN A 77 -5.76 22.68 7.07
C ASN A 77 -4.62 21.81 7.61
#